data_AF-A0AAN8MYC5-F1
#
_entry.id   AF-A0AAN8MYC5-F1
#
_cell.length_a   1.000
_cell.length_b   1.000
_cell.length_c   1.000
_cell.angle_alpha   90.00
_cell.angle_beta   90.00
_cell.angle_gamma   90.00
#
_symmetry.space_group_name_H-M   'P 1'
#
loop_
_entity.id
_entity.type
_entity.pdbx_description
1 polymer ?
#
loop_
_entity_poly.entity_id
_entity_poly.type
_entity_poly.pdbx_seq_one_letter_code
_entity_poly.pdbx_strand_id
1 'polypeptide(L)'
;MSDAIDGGYSKADFAIVSEEKFVSAIPSKPISMSNPDYEEYKPKTPTVYGLFHGDISKQLPNQTHRPDVEVSGFAAFRTMHLPKTFFGARTYDLGFYEYIALRVKSDGRTYMVNMQADTYEERDLYQHRLFTRKPGEWETVVLKNGAFVKTMYGGILLEQPGMLVEKIRTIGLSVTDRVEGPFKIAIHAIWATNTPPPDSVDATVVDGKEEYLDWEHNKHRGDRVW
;
A
#
# COMPACT_ATOMS: atom_id res chain seq x y z
N MET A 1 -7.49 -9.11 7.11
CA MET A 1 -6.60 -10.20 7.61
C MET A 1 -5.70 -9.59 8.67
N SER A 2 -5.37 -10.33 9.71
CA SER A 2 -4.38 -9.96 10.72
C SER A 2 -3.62 -11.21 11.16
N ASP A 3 -2.61 -11.05 12.01
CA ASP A 3 -1.89 -12.16 12.64
C ASP A 3 -2.79 -13.14 13.42
N ALA A 4 -4.06 -12.81 13.65
CA ALA A 4 -5.05 -13.71 14.24
C ALA A 4 -5.23 -15.01 13.45
N ILE A 5 -4.95 -15.01 12.13
CA ILE A 5 -4.94 -16.25 11.33
C ILE A 5 -3.84 -17.23 11.79
N ASP A 6 -2.78 -16.71 12.40
CA ASP A 6 -1.66 -17.45 12.95
C ASP A 6 -1.73 -17.58 14.48
N GLY A 7 -2.87 -17.22 15.07
CA GLY A 7 -3.09 -17.22 16.52
C GLY A 7 -2.59 -15.98 17.25
N GLY A 8 -2.19 -14.94 16.51
CA GLY A 8 -1.87 -13.62 17.05
C GLY A 8 -3.11 -12.89 17.59
N TYR A 9 -2.86 -11.73 18.20
CA TYR A 9 -3.88 -10.98 18.93
C TYR A 9 -4.28 -9.67 18.24
N SER A 10 -3.69 -9.35 17.09
CA SER A 10 -4.05 -8.16 16.32
C SER A 10 -5.43 -8.33 15.70
N LYS A 11 -6.23 -7.27 15.78
CA LYS A 11 -7.59 -7.21 15.22
C LYS A 11 -7.60 -6.21 14.09
N ALA A 12 -8.29 -6.55 13.01
CA ALA A 12 -8.39 -5.70 11.84
C ALA A 12 -9.74 -5.90 11.17
N ASP A 13 -10.35 -4.81 10.75
CA ASP A 13 -11.60 -4.80 10.00
C ASP A 13 -11.54 -3.78 8.86
N PHE A 14 -12.42 -3.98 7.87
CA PHE A 14 -12.58 -3.08 6.74
C PHE A 14 -14.07 -2.76 6.55
N ALA A 15 -14.42 -1.49 6.78
CA ALA A 15 -15.79 -1.01 6.65
C ALA A 15 -15.91 -0.02 5.49
N ILE A 16 -17.08 0.03 4.84
CA ILE A 16 -17.42 1.15 3.95
C ILE A 16 -18.16 2.20 4.77
N VAL A 17 -17.64 3.42 4.78
CA VAL A 17 -18.27 4.56 5.45
C VAL A 17 -18.87 5.47 4.38
N SER A 18 -20.15 5.78 4.50
CA SER A 18 -20.85 6.76 3.67
C SER A 18 -21.47 7.83 4.55
N GLU A 19 -21.10 9.09 4.34
CA GLU A 19 -21.71 10.23 5.04
C GLU A 19 -23.00 10.72 4.35
N GLU A 20 -23.32 10.30 3.11
CA GLU A 20 -24.67 10.32 2.47
C GLU A 20 -24.65 9.64 1.07
N LYS A 21 -25.84 9.42 0.44
CA LYS A 21 -26.06 8.58 -0.77
C LYS A 21 -25.11 8.89 -1.94
N PHE A 22 -24.28 7.90 -2.27
CA PHE A 22 -23.21 7.94 -3.28
C PHE A 22 -23.70 8.04 -4.73
N VAL A 23 -22.98 8.83 -5.53
CA VAL A 23 -22.86 8.69 -6.99
C VAL A 23 -21.39 8.47 -7.32
N SER A 24 -21.09 7.40 -8.07
CA SER A 24 -19.74 7.07 -8.56
C SER A 24 -19.10 8.23 -9.30
N ALA A 25 -18.08 8.85 -8.71
CA ALA A 25 -17.22 9.81 -9.38
C ALA A 25 -15.98 9.08 -9.91
N ILE A 26 -16.14 8.35 -11.00
CA ILE A 26 -15.01 8.15 -11.92
C ILE A 26 -14.70 9.56 -12.44
N PRO A 27 -13.47 10.09 -12.30
CA PRO A 27 -13.15 11.40 -12.85
C PRO A 27 -13.50 11.40 -14.33
N SER A 28 -14.43 12.28 -14.72
CA SER A 28 -14.87 12.40 -16.11
C SER A 28 -13.72 12.99 -16.91
N LYS A 29 -13.11 12.13 -17.75
CA LYS A 29 -11.93 12.34 -18.59
C LYS A 29 -10.59 12.35 -17.84
N PRO A 30 -9.53 11.76 -18.42
CA PRO A 30 -8.19 11.85 -17.86
C PRO A 30 -7.78 13.32 -17.79
N ILE A 31 -7.33 13.75 -16.61
CA ILE A 31 -6.80 15.09 -16.43
C ILE A 31 -5.45 15.11 -17.18
N SER A 32 -5.43 15.72 -18.37
CA SER A 32 -4.18 16.03 -19.07
C SER A 32 -3.56 17.27 -18.46
N MET A 33 -2.22 17.36 -18.39
CA MET A 33 -1.53 18.60 -17.97
C MET A 33 -1.86 19.81 -18.88
N SER A 34 -2.39 19.56 -20.08
CA SER A 34 -2.85 20.59 -21.02
C SER A 34 -4.33 20.95 -20.88
N ASN A 35 -5.07 20.30 -19.97
CA ASN A 35 -6.50 20.58 -19.77
C ASN A 35 -6.67 21.72 -18.74
N PRO A 36 -7.46 22.78 -19.02
CA PRO A 36 -7.73 23.86 -18.06
C PRO A 36 -8.24 23.39 -16.69
N ASP A 37 -8.84 22.19 -16.60
CA ASP A 37 -9.29 21.58 -15.34
C ASP A 37 -8.13 21.25 -14.36
N TYR A 38 -6.87 21.12 -14.83
CA TYR A 38 -5.71 20.88 -13.97
C TYR A 38 -5.31 22.14 -13.18
N GLU A 39 -5.42 23.32 -13.81
CA GLU A 39 -5.15 24.62 -13.19
C GLU A 39 -6.23 25.00 -12.16
N GLU A 40 -7.46 24.53 -12.34
CA GLU A 40 -8.58 24.76 -11.40
C GLU A 40 -8.78 23.62 -10.37
N TYR A 41 -7.84 22.68 -10.27
CA TYR A 41 -7.98 21.51 -9.39
C TYR A 41 -8.22 21.91 -7.92
N LYS A 42 -9.34 21.45 -7.37
CA LYS A 42 -9.64 21.55 -5.92
C LYS A 42 -9.83 20.15 -5.35
N PRO A 43 -9.04 19.75 -4.33
CA PRO A 43 -9.19 18.46 -3.70
C PRO A 43 -10.57 18.38 -3.02
N LYS A 44 -11.37 17.40 -3.43
CA LYS A 44 -12.68 17.15 -2.82
C LYS A 44 -12.51 16.25 -1.60
N THR A 45 -13.15 16.63 -0.50
CA THR A 45 -13.33 15.72 0.64
C THR A 45 -14.32 14.62 0.23
N PRO A 46 -13.91 13.35 0.26
CA PRO A 46 -14.78 12.27 -0.13
C PRO A 46 -15.85 11.99 0.93
N THR A 47 -17.09 11.79 0.48
CA THR A 47 -18.23 11.44 1.33
C THR A 47 -18.41 9.93 1.48
N VAL A 48 -17.76 9.13 0.62
CA VAL A 48 -17.72 7.66 0.71
C VAL A 48 -16.29 7.19 0.61
N TYR A 49 -15.89 6.33 1.54
CA TYR A 49 -14.54 5.78 1.60
C TYR A 49 -14.53 4.42 2.33
N GLY A 50 -13.53 3.61 2.01
CA GLY A 50 -13.18 2.43 2.79
C GLY A 50 -12.41 2.83 4.04
N LEU A 51 -12.73 2.24 5.17
CA LEU A 51 -12.05 2.46 6.44
C LEU A 51 -11.38 1.16 6.87
N PHE A 52 -10.06 1.15 6.85
CA PHE A 52 -9.26 0.07 7.39
C PHE A 52 -8.81 0.44 8.80
N HIS A 53 -9.24 -0.32 9.81
CA HIS A 53 -8.98 0.01 11.20
C HIS A 53 -8.87 -1.24 12.08
N GLY A 54 -8.31 -1.05 13.27
CA GLY A 54 -8.13 -2.14 14.21
C GLY A 54 -7.17 -1.79 15.33
N ASP A 55 -6.61 -2.84 15.95
CA ASP A 55 -5.65 -2.74 17.04
C ASP A 55 -4.53 -3.75 16.83
N ILE A 56 -3.28 -3.28 16.88
CA ILE A 56 -2.09 -4.11 16.73
C ILE A 56 -1.60 -4.58 18.10
N SER A 57 -1.36 -5.88 18.22
CA SER A 57 -0.73 -6.49 19.38
C SER A 57 0.52 -7.26 18.97
N LYS A 58 1.64 -7.05 19.68
CA LYS A 58 2.87 -7.83 19.45
C LYS A 58 2.90 -9.13 20.23
N GLN A 59 1.84 -9.44 20.97
CA GLN A 59 1.76 -10.67 21.72
C GLN A 59 1.88 -11.86 20.75
N LEU A 60 2.84 -12.74 21.03
CA LEU A 60 3.05 -13.95 20.26
C LEU A 60 1.92 -14.95 20.53
N PRO A 61 1.54 -15.76 19.52
CA PRO A 61 0.62 -16.88 19.71
C PRO A 61 1.17 -17.87 20.74
N ASN A 62 0.32 -18.79 21.20
CA ASN A 62 0.72 -19.84 22.12
C ASN A 62 1.87 -20.67 21.51
N GLN A 63 3.07 -20.47 22.05
CA GLN A 63 4.32 -21.05 21.56
C GLN A 63 4.36 -22.58 21.68
N THR A 64 3.50 -23.18 22.51
CA THR A 64 3.34 -24.64 22.55
C THR A 64 2.69 -25.18 21.28
N HIS A 65 1.84 -24.40 20.61
CA HIS A 65 1.12 -24.81 19.39
C HIS A 65 1.69 -24.17 18.11
N ARG A 66 2.33 -23.00 18.20
CA ARG A 66 2.92 -22.26 17.07
C ARG A 66 4.32 -21.72 17.41
N PRO A 67 5.32 -22.60 17.62
CA PRO A 67 6.71 -22.18 17.87
C PRO A 67 7.39 -21.58 16.64
N ASP A 68 6.80 -21.76 15.45
CA ASP A 68 7.26 -21.22 14.17
C ASP A 68 7.04 -19.69 14.03
N VAL A 69 6.17 -19.11 14.87
CA VAL A 69 5.82 -17.69 14.79
C VAL A 69 6.71 -16.88 15.73
N GLU A 70 7.75 -16.28 15.15
CA GLU A 70 8.71 -15.43 15.85
C GLU A 70 8.30 -13.95 15.90
N VAL A 71 7.42 -13.53 14.98
CA VAL A 71 6.99 -12.12 14.84
C VAL A 71 5.47 -12.07 14.72
N SER A 72 4.87 -11.19 15.52
CA SER A 72 3.44 -10.87 15.55
C SER A 72 3.26 -9.34 15.44
N GLY A 73 2.03 -8.87 15.31
CA GLY A 73 1.71 -7.45 15.20
C GLY A 73 1.57 -6.97 13.76
N PHE A 74 0.77 -7.67 12.96
CA PHE A 74 0.44 -7.21 11.61
C PHE A 74 -1.06 -7.24 11.31
N ALA A 75 -1.49 -6.32 10.46
CA ALA A 75 -2.80 -6.32 9.85
C ALA A 75 -2.71 -5.90 8.39
N ALA A 76 -3.53 -6.52 7.54
CA ALA A 76 -3.54 -6.24 6.11
C ALA A 76 -4.91 -6.50 5.49
N PHE A 77 -5.22 -5.79 4.41
CA PHE A 77 -6.28 -6.13 3.49
C PHE A 77 -5.77 -6.07 2.06
N ARG A 78 -6.47 -6.74 1.15
CA ARG A 78 -6.20 -6.67 -0.29
C ARG A 78 -7.51 -6.82 -1.06
N THR A 79 -7.52 -6.33 -2.30
CA THR A 79 -8.63 -6.55 -3.23
C THR A 79 -8.86 -8.03 -3.48
N MET A 80 -10.10 -8.41 -3.75
CA MET A 80 -10.41 -9.74 -4.24
C MET A 80 -9.81 -9.94 -5.64
N HIS A 81 -9.47 -11.19 -5.96
CA HIS A 81 -9.09 -11.55 -7.32
C HIS A 81 -10.24 -11.27 -8.27
N LEU A 82 -9.91 -10.81 -9.47
CA LEU A 82 -10.89 -10.69 -10.54
C LEU A 82 -11.46 -12.09 -10.89
N PRO A 83 -12.76 -12.20 -11.22
CA PRO A 83 -13.36 -13.47 -11.60
C PRO A 83 -12.59 -14.14 -12.74
N LYS A 84 -12.34 -15.44 -12.59
CA LYS A 84 -11.69 -16.25 -13.64
C LYS A 84 -12.60 -16.34 -14.85
N THR A 85 -12.00 -16.35 -16.03
CA THR A 85 -12.68 -16.64 -17.31
C THR A 85 -12.30 -18.04 -17.79
N PHE A 86 -12.94 -18.52 -18.87
CA PHE A 86 -12.50 -19.73 -19.55
C PHE A 86 -11.05 -19.66 -20.07
N PHE A 87 -10.50 -18.44 -20.21
CA PHE A 87 -9.12 -18.18 -20.64
C PHE A 87 -8.14 -17.95 -19.48
N GLY A 88 -8.57 -18.20 -18.23
CA GLY A 88 -7.71 -18.11 -17.05
C GLY A 88 -8.04 -16.93 -16.12
N ALA A 89 -7.12 -16.67 -15.19
CA ALA A 89 -7.24 -15.61 -14.20
C ALA A 89 -7.13 -14.23 -14.87
N ARG A 90 -7.96 -13.28 -14.44
CA ARG A 90 -7.88 -11.90 -14.90
C ARG A 90 -6.93 -11.11 -14.02
N THR A 91 -6.21 -10.18 -14.64
CA THR A 91 -5.26 -9.27 -13.99
C THR A 91 -5.54 -7.83 -14.41
N TYR A 92 -5.02 -6.88 -13.65
CA TYR A 92 -4.95 -5.48 -14.01
C TYR A 92 -3.66 -5.24 -14.82
N ASP A 93 -3.79 -4.59 -15.96
CA ASP A 93 -2.66 -4.14 -16.77
C ASP A 93 -2.33 -2.69 -16.43
N LEU A 94 -1.20 -2.51 -15.75
CA LEU A 94 -0.69 -1.20 -15.34
C LEU A 94 0.52 -0.77 -16.18
N GLY A 95 0.88 -1.50 -17.25
CA GLY A 95 2.10 -1.27 -18.03
C GLY A 95 2.14 0.08 -18.76
N PHE A 96 0.97 0.69 -18.99
CA PHE A 96 0.86 2.03 -19.59
C PHE A 96 0.81 3.17 -18.57
N TYR A 97 0.94 2.86 -17.27
CA TYR A 97 0.90 3.85 -16.20
C TYR A 97 2.23 3.87 -15.45
N GLU A 98 2.75 5.06 -15.17
CA GLU A 98 3.97 5.25 -14.41
C GLU A 98 3.70 5.23 -12.90
N TYR A 99 2.54 5.74 -12.49
CA TYR A 99 2.17 5.94 -11.09
C TYR A 99 0.93 5.16 -10.68
N ILE A 100 0.93 4.77 -9.42
CA ILE A 100 -0.26 4.37 -8.67
C ILE A 100 -0.53 5.43 -7.62
N ALA A 101 -1.72 6.02 -7.68
CA ALA A 101 -2.16 7.07 -6.79
C ALA A 101 -3.18 6.52 -5.78
N LEU A 102 -3.05 6.96 -4.54
CA LEU A 102 -3.94 6.63 -3.44
C LEU A 102 -4.43 7.92 -2.78
N ARG A 103 -5.76 8.12 -2.73
CA ARG A 103 -6.35 9.20 -1.93
C ARG A 103 -6.69 8.67 -0.56
N VAL A 104 -5.92 9.08 0.45
CA VAL A 104 -5.98 8.51 1.80
C VAL A 104 -6.04 9.59 2.87
N LYS A 105 -6.53 9.21 4.04
CA LYS A 105 -6.41 9.96 5.28
C LYS A 105 -5.88 9.02 6.36
N SER A 106 -4.62 9.21 6.71
CA SER A 106 -3.88 8.37 7.67
C SER A 106 -3.97 8.94 9.08
N ASP A 107 -3.85 8.07 10.08
CA ASP A 107 -3.67 8.41 11.49
C ASP A 107 -2.23 8.80 11.86
N GLY A 108 -1.32 8.78 10.89
CA GLY A 108 0.11 9.08 11.08
C GLY A 108 0.96 7.83 11.30
N ARG A 109 0.38 6.62 11.30
CA ARG A 109 1.15 5.38 11.26
C ARG A 109 1.76 5.14 9.88
N THR A 110 2.77 4.29 9.87
CA THR A 110 3.41 3.84 8.63
C THR A 110 2.63 2.65 8.06
N TYR A 111 2.11 2.83 6.85
CA TYR A 111 1.47 1.77 6.09
C TYR A 111 2.37 1.31 4.94
N MET A 112 2.14 0.11 4.44
CA MET A 112 2.75 -0.42 3.21
C MET A 112 1.65 -0.65 2.19
N VAL A 113 1.88 -0.23 0.95
CA VAL A 113 1.09 -0.66 -0.21
C VAL A 113 1.71 -1.93 -0.76
N ASN A 114 0.87 -2.95 -0.91
CA ASN A 114 1.26 -4.27 -1.35
C ASN A 114 0.61 -4.58 -2.69
N MET A 115 1.40 -5.07 -3.65
CA MET A 115 0.92 -5.56 -4.94
C MET A 115 1.36 -7.01 -5.13
N GLN A 116 0.42 -7.83 -5.60
CA GLN A 116 0.70 -9.19 -6.00
C GLN A 116 0.60 -9.27 -7.52
N ALA A 117 1.71 -9.60 -8.18
CA ALA A 117 1.74 -9.82 -9.63
C ALA A 117 1.53 -11.29 -9.98
N ASP A 118 1.21 -11.57 -11.24
CA ASP A 118 1.09 -12.91 -11.81
C ASP A 118 2.47 -13.50 -12.10
N THR A 119 3.20 -13.82 -11.05
CA THR A 119 4.52 -14.45 -11.13
C THR A 119 4.44 -15.96 -10.91
N TYR A 120 5.54 -16.66 -11.17
CA TYR A 120 5.63 -18.11 -10.97
C TYR A 120 5.41 -18.51 -9.50
N GLU A 121 5.91 -17.70 -8.58
CA GLU A 121 5.73 -17.90 -7.14
C GLU A 121 4.54 -17.07 -6.65
N GLU A 122 3.46 -17.75 -6.26
CA GLU A 122 2.22 -17.08 -5.84
C GLU A 122 2.41 -16.21 -4.58
N ARG A 123 3.47 -16.44 -3.81
CA ARG A 123 3.78 -15.67 -2.59
C ARG A 123 4.56 -14.39 -2.83
N ASP A 124 4.94 -14.11 -4.07
CA ASP A 124 5.65 -12.88 -4.41
C ASP A 124 4.82 -11.64 -4.06
N LEU A 125 5.36 -10.83 -3.16
CA LEU A 125 4.73 -9.60 -2.71
C LEU A 125 5.65 -8.42 -2.97
N TYR A 126 5.16 -7.48 -3.77
CA TYR A 126 5.83 -6.23 -4.04
C TYR A 126 5.32 -5.18 -3.06
N GLN A 127 6.22 -4.55 -2.33
CA GLN A 127 5.86 -3.62 -1.26
C GLN A 127 6.46 -2.24 -1.51
N HIS A 128 5.68 -1.22 -1.18
CA HIS A 128 6.14 0.16 -1.15
C HIS A 128 5.62 0.82 0.13
N ARG A 129 6.47 1.58 0.82
CA ARG A 129 6.05 2.32 2.00
C ARG A 129 5.12 3.47 1.61
N LEU A 130 4.00 3.60 2.30
CA LEU A 130 3.08 4.72 2.14
C LEU A 130 3.44 5.80 3.16
N PHE A 131 4.05 6.88 2.68
CA PHE A 131 4.33 8.06 3.49
C PHE A 131 3.23 9.11 3.32
N THR A 132 2.56 9.43 4.42
CA THR A 132 1.56 10.49 4.51
C THR A 132 2.17 11.71 5.17
N ARG A 133 2.12 12.88 4.52
CA ARG A 133 2.69 14.12 5.06
C ARG A 133 1.72 14.87 5.98
N LYS A 134 0.41 14.62 5.84
CA LYS A 134 -0.62 15.32 6.61
C LYS A 134 -1.52 14.33 7.34
N PRO A 135 -1.05 13.75 8.46
CA PRO A 135 -1.88 12.90 9.31
C PRO A 135 -3.19 13.61 9.70
N GLY A 136 -4.32 12.91 9.57
CA GLY A 136 -5.64 13.44 9.88
C GLY A 136 -6.31 14.24 8.74
N GLU A 137 -5.60 14.55 7.65
CA GLU A 137 -6.17 15.20 6.47
C GLU A 137 -6.21 14.25 5.28
N TRP A 138 -7.02 14.60 4.28
CA TRP A 138 -7.04 13.86 3.01
C TRP A 138 -5.90 14.34 2.13
N GLU A 139 -5.06 13.41 1.67
CA GLU A 139 -3.99 13.68 0.72
C GLU A 139 -3.93 12.61 -0.37
N THR A 140 -3.43 13.00 -1.54
CA THR A 140 -3.17 12.08 -2.65
C THR A 140 -1.70 11.70 -2.60
N VAL A 141 -1.40 10.42 -2.41
CA VAL A 141 -0.04 9.89 -2.41
C VAL A 141 0.20 9.13 -3.70
N VAL A 142 1.32 9.37 -4.37
CA VAL A 142 1.68 8.72 -5.63
C VAL A 142 2.92 7.87 -5.44
N LEU A 143 2.87 6.67 -6.02
CA LEU A 143 3.90 5.64 -5.95
C LEU A 143 4.33 5.32 -7.38
N LYS A 144 5.64 5.36 -7.66
CA LYS A 144 6.16 4.89 -8.95
C LYS A 144 6.07 3.38 -9.02
N ASN A 145 5.57 2.84 -10.12
CA ASN A 145 5.45 1.38 -10.31
C ASN A 145 6.79 0.65 -10.17
N GLY A 146 7.88 1.26 -10.65
CA GLY A 146 9.24 0.72 -10.53
C GLY A 146 9.89 0.83 -9.15
N ALA A 147 9.28 1.56 -8.20
CA ALA A 147 9.82 1.74 -6.85
C ALA A 147 9.37 0.64 -5.88
N PHE A 148 8.50 -0.27 -6.30
CA PHE A 148 8.07 -1.39 -5.48
C PHE A 148 9.18 -2.44 -5.37
N VAL A 149 9.51 -2.81 -4.13
CA VAL A 149 10.53 -3.81 -3.84
C VAL A 149 9.88 -5.17 -3.65
N LYS A 150 10.40 -6.19 -4.34
CA LYS A 150 9.96 -7.57 -4.16
C LYS A 150 10.46 -8.11 -2.82
N THR A 151 9.54 -8.65 -2.04
CA THR A 151 9.82 -9.34 -0.79
C THR A 151 9.42 -10.81 -0.90
N MET A 152 10.29 -11.69 -0.42
CA MET A 152 10.04 -13.14 -0.41
C MET A 152 10.53 -13.69 0.92
N TYR A 153 9.66 -14.39 1.66
CA TYR A 153 9.99 -14.98 2.97
C TYR A 153 10.61 -14.00 3.98
N GLY A 154 10.26 -12.71 3.93
CA GLY A 154 10.85 -11.68 4.81
C GLY A 154 12.30 -11.30 4.48
N GLY A 155 12.88 -11.84 3.40
CA GLY A 155 14.19 -11.50 2.86
C GLY A 155 14.10 -10.77 1.51
N ILE A 156 15.17 -10.04 1.19
CA ILE A 156 15.34 -9.34 -0.10
C ILE A 156 16.22 -10.22 -0.99
N LEU A 157 15.77 -10.53 -2.20
CA LEU A 157 16.58 -11.22 -3.19
C LEU A 157 17.33 -10.20 -4.03
N LEU A 158 18.66 -10.29 -4.02
CA LEU A 158 19.58 -9.30 -4.59
C LEU A 158 19.43 -9.08 -6.10
N GLU A 159 18.89 -10.04 -6.86
CA GLU A 159 18.67 -9.88 -8.29
C GLU A 159 17.37 -10.59 -8.70
N GLN A 160 16.30 -9.82 -8.88
CA GLN A 160 15.05 -10.29 -9.44
C GLN A 160 14.57 -9.36 -10.54
N PRO A 161 13.85 -9.87 -11.56
CA PRO A 161 13.18 -9.00 -12.51
C PRO A 161 12.21 -8.07 -11.76
N GLY A 162 12.06 -6.85 -12.30
CA GLY A 162 11.08 -5.89 -11.79
C GLY A 162 9.66 -6.46 -11.76
N MET A 163 8.77 -5.78 -11.04
CA MET A 163 7.37 -6.19 -10.95
C MET A 163 6.74 -6.32 -12.34
N LEU A 164 6.04 -7.43 -12.58
CA LEU A 164 5.26 -7.63 -13.82
C LEU A 164 3.98 -6.78 -13.77
N VAL A 165 4.14 -5.48 -14.04
CA VAL A 165 3.11 -4.44 -13.92
C VAL A 165 1.92 -4.66 -14.85
N GLU A 166 2.07 -5.42 -15.94
CA GLU A 166 0.99 -5.73 -16.87
C GLU A 166 0.04 -6.81 -16.32
N LYS A 167 0.43 -7.50 -15.25
CA LYS A 167 -0.32 -8.62 -14.69
C LYS A 167 -0.48 -8.54 -13.18
N ILE A 168 -1.04 -7.45 -12.68
CA ILE A 168 -1.35 -7.31 -11.26
C ILE A 168 -2.61 -8.09 -10.89
N ARG A 169 -2.51 -8.98 -9.90
CA ARG A 169 -3.64 -9.79 -9.38
C ARG A 169 -4.39 -9.07 -8.28
N THR A 170 -3.66 -8.46 -7.33
CA THR A 170 -4.26 -7.77 -6.18
C THR A 170 -3.45 -6.56 -5.76
N ILE A 171 -4.14 -5.58 -5.17
CA ILE A 171 -3.56 -4.42 -4.50
C ILE A 171 -4.11 -4.38 -3.08
N GLY A 172 -3.30 -4.01 -2.11
CA GLY A 172 -3.70 -3.97 -0.70
C GLY A 172 -2.86 -3.03 0.12
N LEU A 173 -3.28 -2.80 1.36
CA LEU A 173 -2.48 -2.09 2.36
C LEU A 173 -2.23 -3.00 3.56
N SER A 174 -1.09 -2.80 4.21
CA SER A 174 -0.77 -3.43 5.48
C SER A 174 -0.16 -2.43 6.46
N VAL A 175 -0.34 -2.71 7.74
CA VAL A 175 0.40 -2.09 8.84
C VAL A 175 1.33 -3.14 9.45
N THR A 176 2.62 -2.83 9.44
CA THR A 176 3.72 -3.68 9.94
C THR A 176 4.74 -2.84 10.72
N ASP A 177 4.30 -1.71 11.27
CA ASP A 177 5.13 -0.73 11.99
C ASP A 177 5.65 -1.24 13.35
N ARG A 178 5.15 -2.40 13.82
CA ARG A 178 5.46 -2.99 15.14
C ARG A 178 5.15 -2.03 16.30
N VAL A 179 4.20 -1.13 16.11
CA VAL A 179 3.70 -0.23 17.17
C VAL A 179 2.37 -0.79 17.67
N GLU A 180 2.28 -1.06 18.96
CA GLU A 180 1.04 -1.56 19.56
C GLU A 180 -0.04 -0.49 19.62
N GLY A 181 -1.29 -0.94 19.67
CA GLY A 181 -2.46 -0.09 19.83
C GLY A 181 -3.22 0.18 18.54
N PRO A 182 -4.11 1.19 18.55
CA PRO A 182 -5.08 1.38 17.49
C PRO A 182 -4.43 1.91 16.21
N PHE A 183 -4.92 1.44 15.07
CA PHE A 183 -4.58 1.97 13.76
C PHE A 183 -5.85 2.30 12.97
N LYS A 184 -5.78 3.32 12.12
CA LYS A 184 -6.89 3.76 11.27
C LYS A 184 -6.39 4.49 10.03
N ILE A 185 -6.77 3.98 8.86
CA ILE A 185 -6.59 4.67 7.58
C ILE A 185 -7.89 4.65 6.77
N ALA A 186 -8.29 5.81 6.30
CA ALA A 186 -9.41 5.96 5.37
C ALA A 186 -8.85 6.02 3.94
N ILE A 187 -9.46 5.28 3.03
CA ILE A 187 -9.07 5.14 1.62
C ILE A 187 -10.28 5.49 0.77
N HIS A 188 -10.18 6.56 -0.01
CA HIS A 188 -11.23 6.93 -0.94
C HIS A 188 -11.10 6.20 -2.27
N ALA A 189 -9.90 6.22 -2.85
CA ALA A 189 -9.65 5.64 -4.16
C ALA A 189 -8.19 5.22 -4.32
N ILE A 190 -8.00 4.20 -5.14
CA ILE A 190 -6.70 3.73 -5.63
C ILE A 190 -6.84 3.66 -7.16
N TRP A 191 -5.96 4.32 -7.91
CA TRP A 191 -6.01 4.33 -9.37
C TRP A 191 -4.62 4.45 -10.00
N ALA A 192 -4.50 4.05 -11.26
CA ALA A 192 -3.27 4.21 -12.04
C ALA A 192 -3.33 5.50 -12.86
N THR A 193 -2.22 6.22 -12.97
CA THR A 193 -2.16 7.49 -13.71
C THR A 193 -0.76 7.79 -14.23
N ASN A 194 -0.68 8.58 -15.30
CA ASN A 194 0.55 9.25 -15.76
C ASN A 194 0.54 10.75 -15.39
N THR A 195 -0.59 11.25 -14.92
CA THR A 195 -0.84 12.64 -14.58
C THR A 195 -1.44 12.69 -13.17
N PRO A 196 -0.61 12.57 -12.14
CA PRO A 196 -1.09 12.72 -10.77
C PRO A 196 -1.65 14.14 -10.54
N PRO A 197 -2.65 14.32 -9.66
CA PRO A 197 -3.13 15.64 -9.29
C PRO A 197 -2.00 16.57 -8.81
N PRO A 198 -2.09 17.90 -9.00
CA PRO A 198 -1.03 18.82 -8.62
C PRO A 198 -0.74 18.86 -7.11
N ASP A 199 -1.72 18.51 -6.27
CA ASP A 199 -1.56 18.41 -4.81
C ASP A 199 -0.98 17.06 -4.34
N SER A 200 -0.59 16.19 -5.28
CA SER A 200 -0.08 14.87 -4.97
C SER A 200 1.28 14.92 -4.29
N VAL A 201 1.48 14.00 -3.37
CA VAL A 201 2.71 13.78 -2.64
C VAL A 201 3.41 12.55 -3.20
N ASP A 202 4.64 12.70 -3.69
CA ASP A 202 5.48 11.54 -4.03
C ASP A 202 5.94 10.83 -2.76
N ALA A 203 5.58 9.55 -2.62
CA ALA A 203 5.97 8.77 -1.45
C ALA A 203 7.46 8.40 -1.41
N THR A 204 8.19 8.55 -2.52
CA THR A 204 9.64 8.32 -2.56
C THR A 204 10.45 9.52 -2.04
N VAL A 205 9.80 10.67 -1.86
CA VAL A 205 10.44 11.91 -1.41
C VAL A 205 9.95 12.27 0.00
N VAL A 206 10.80 12.04 0.99
CA VAL A 206 10.58 12.46 2.38
C VAL A 206 11.54 13.61 2.69
N ASP A 207 11.02 14.76 3.13
CA ASP A 207 11.81 15.96 3.49
C ASP A 207 12.82 16.44 2.43
N GLY A 208 12.47 16.32 1.15
CA GLY A 208 13.30 16.81 0.04
C GLY A 208 14.52 15.93 -0.26
N LYS A 209 14.62 14.76 0.35
CA LYS A 209 15.56 13.71 -0.03
C LYS A 209 14.79 12.59 -0.72
N GLU A 210 15.27 12.14 -1.88
CA GLU A 210 14.86 10.84 -2.40
C GLU A 210 15.32 9.80 -1.39
N GLU A 211 14.35 9.18 -0.69
CA GLU A 211 14.66 8.05 0.15
C GLU A 211 14.74 6.83 -0.79
N TYR A 212 15.90 6.65 -1.41
CA TYR A 212 16.30 5.31 -1.80
C TYR A 212 16.38 4.52 -0.50
N LEU A 213 15.51 3.54 -0.35
CA LEU A 213 15.62 2.53 0.69
C LEU A 213 17.01 1.87 0.56
N ASP A 214 18.01 2.39 1.27
CA ASP A 214 19.31 1.76 1.42
C ASP A 214 19.17 0.66 2.48
N TRP A 215 18.60 -0.46 2.05
CA TRP A 215 18.28 -1.61 2.90
C TRP A 215 19.51 -2.51 3.16
N GLU A 216 20.68 -2.23 2.57
CA GLU A 216 21.93 -2.90 2.93
C GLU A 216 22.43 -2.50 4.33
N HIS A 217 22.02 -1.33 4.85
CA HIS A 217 22.59 -0.75 6.07
C HIS A 217 21.72 -0.91 7.32
N ASN A 218 21.11 -2.08 7.52
CA ASN A 218 20.67 -2.51 8.86
C ASN A 218 21.84 -3.05 9.72
N LYS A 219 23.02 -2.46 9.58
CA LYS A 219 24.18 -2.71 10.45
C LYS A 219 24.60 -1.39 11.09
N HIS A 220 24.52 -1.35 12.42
CA HIS A 220 25.53 -0.64 13.20
C HIS A 220 26.92 -1.13 12.73
N ARG A 221 27.55 -0.40 11.82
CA ARG A 221 29.01 -0.42 11.71
C ARG A 221 29.52 0.77 12.49
N GLY A 222 29.79 0.51 13.77
CA GLY A 222 30.90 1.18 14.42
C GLY A 222 32.15 0.94 13.57
N ASP A 223 32.94 2.00 13.42
CA ASP A 223 34.32 2.08 12.98
C ASP A 223 34.93 0.81 12.38
N ARG A 224 35.33 0.90 11.11
CA ARG A 224 36.67 0.51 10.68
C ARG A 224 36.97 0.93 9.24
N VAL A 225 37.92 1.87 9.14
CA VAL A 225 39.09 1.89 8.23
C VAL A 225 39.31 0.50 7.61
N TRP A 226 39.33 0.30 6.28
CA TRP A 226 40.08 0.96 5.22
C TRP A 226 39.29 0.95 3.91
#